data_AF-A0A958Z9W2-F1
#
_entry.id   AF-A0A958Z9W2-F1
#
_cell.length_a   1.000
_cell.length_b   1.000
_cell.length_c   1.000
_cell.angle_alpha   90.00
_cell.angle_beta   90.00
_cell.angle_gamma   90.00
#
_symmetry.space_group_name_H-M   'P 1'
#
loop_
_entity.id
_entity.type
_entity.pdbx_description
1 polymer ?
#
loop_
_entity_poly.entity_id
_entity_poly.type
_entity_poly.pdbx_seq_one_letter_code
_entity_poly.pdbx_strand_id
1 'polypeptide(L)'
;GFAKRMALDNIEPLPKTFSQRIDESLVLKLSDNQWAWTGVVLLFSFAVLFLLYHFSYSTSRKRLYFITAGISVFLALLSLGFAYRNRSYQQANTYAIVFAQKADVKTAPTLTSEISFELHEGTKVKVLEKLDNWVKIKIADGKIGWMVADEIKDL
;
A
#
# COMPACT_ATOMS: atom_id res chain seq x y z
N GLY A 1 42.52 -1.22 10.66
CA GLY A 1 41.42 -0.40 11.20
C GLY A 1 40.15 -1.22 11.23
N PHE A 2 39.63 -1.51 12.42
CA PHE A 2 38.45 -2.33 12.67
C PHE A 2 37.15 -1.77 12.05
N ALA A 3 37.14 -0.51 11.60
CA ALA A 3 36.02 0.13 10.93
C ALA A 3 35.72 -0.40 9.51
N LYS A 4 36.67 -1.07 8.83
CA LYS A 4 36.47 -1.54 7.44
C LYS A 4 35.88 -2.96 7.32
N ARG A 5 35.77 -3.69 8.44
CA ARG A 5 35.23 -5.07 8.49
C ARG A 5 33.74 -5.15 8.86
N MET A 6 33.14 -4.07 9.37
CA MET A 6 31.70 -3.98 9.64
C MET A 6 30.85 -3.62 8.40
N ALA A 7 31.47 -3.25 7.27
CA ALA A 7 30.78 -2.96 6.01
C ALA A 7 30.60 -4.20 5.11
N LEU A 8 30.93 -5.40 5.62
CA LEU A 8 30.87 -6.68 4.91
C LEU A 8 29.60 -7.49 5.22
N ASP A 9 28.68 -6.93 6.01
CA ASP A 9 27.32 -7.47 6.11
C ASP A 9 26.49 -6.89 4.96
N ASN A 10 26.81 -7.34 3.74
CA ASN A 10 26.01 -7.06 2.56
C ASN A 10 24.74 -7.91 2.72
N ILE A 11 23.73 -7.37 3.42
CA ILE A 11 22.42 -8.00 3.55
C ILE A 11 21.80 -7.96 2.14
N GLU A 12 22.12 -8.97 1.34
CA GLU A 12 21.46 -9.17 0.05
C GLU A 12 19.97 -9.35 0.34
N PRO A 13 19.10 -8.50 -0.24
CA PRO A 13 17.68 -8.63 0.00
C PRO A 13 17.24 -10.02 -0.47
N LEU A 14 16.47 -10.71 0.39
CA LEU A 14 15.95 -12.03 0.07
C LEU A 14 15.32 -12.04 -1.33
N PRO A 15 15.49 -13.12 -2.11
CA PRO A 15 14.97 -13.19 -3.46
C PRO A 15 13.44 -12.98 -3.43
N LYS A 16 12.98 -11.99 -4.20
CA LYS A 16 11.56 -11.63 -4.25
C LYS A 16 10.73 -12.76 -4.85
N THR A 17 9.59 -13.04 -4.23
CA THR A 17 8.62 -14.00 -4.76
C THR A 17 8.05 -13.51 -6.10
N PHE A 18 7.46 -14.41 -6.87
CA PHE A 18 6.83 -14.06 -8.15
C PHE A 18 5.73 -12.99 -7.98
N SER A 19 4.92 -13.08 -6.92
CA SER A 19 3.90 -12.06 -6.62
C SER A 19 4.50 -10.69 -6.36
N GLN A 20 5.55 -10.61 -5.53
CA GLN A 20 6.23 -9.34 -5.23
C GLN A 20 6.82 -8.71 -6.49
N ARG A 21 7.34 -9.52 -7.43
CA ARG A 21 7.83 -9.03 -8.73
C ARG A 21 6.71 -8.48 -9.60
N ILE A 22 5.54 -9.11 -9.63
CA ILE A 22 4.35 -8.58 -10.34
C ILE A 22 3.90 -7.27 -9.71
N ASP A 23 3.84 -7.23 -8.38
CA ASP A 23 3.38 -6.04 -7.68
C ASP A 23 4.29 -4.85 -8.02
N GLU A 24 5.61 -5.02 -7.93
CA GLU A 24 6.57 -3.96 -8.30
C GLU A 24 6.57 -3.60 -9.78
N SER A 25 6.40 -4.58 -10.67
CA SER A 25 6.51 -4.35 -12.12
C SER A 25 5.23 -3.85 -12.78
N LEU A 26 4.06 -4.05 -12.15
CA LEU A 26 2.76 -3.68 -12.69
C LEU A 26 1.92 -2.88 -11.69
N VAL A 27 1.64 -3.46 -10.52
CA VAL A 27 0.67 -2.89 -9.55
C VAL A 27 1.16 -1.55 -8.98
N LEU A 28 2.45 -1.43 -8.67
CA LEU A 28 3.05 -0.24 -8.06
C LEU A 28 3.46 0.83 -9.08
N LYS A 29 3.39 0.55 -10.40
CA LYS A 29 3.72 1.56 -11.43
C LYS A 29 2.69 2.69 -11.52
N LEU A 30 1.44 2.39 -11.19
CA LEU A 30 0.36 3.36 -11.12
C LEU A 30 -0.04 3.53 -9.66
N SER A 31 -0.49 4.74 -9.30
CA SER A 31 -1.12 5.00 -8.01
C SER A 31 -2.44 4.25 -7.86
N ASP A 32 -2.89 4.06 -6.62
CA ASP A 32 -4.17 3.43 -6.31
C ASP A 32 -5.34 4.19 -6.95
N ASN A 33 -5.27 5.53 -6.96
CA ASN A 33 -6.26 6.38 -7.61
C ASN A 33 -6.27 6.21 -9.16
N GLN A 34 -5.10 6.06 -9.79
CA GLN A 34 -5.03 5.79 -11.24
C GLN A 34 -5.62 4.42 -11.61
N TRP A 35 -5.39 3.39 -10.79
CA TRP A 35 -6.05 2.09 -10.95
C TRP A 35 -7.57 2.18 -10.73
N ALA A 36 -8.03 2.99 -9.78
CA ALA A 36 -9.46 3.23 -9.58
C ALA A 36 -10.09 3.90 -10.81
N TRP A 37 -9.49 4.98 -11.33
CA TRP A 37 -9.97 5.67 -12.53
C TRP A 37 -9.96 4.78 -13.77
N THR A 38 -8.95 3.93 -13.92
CA THR A 38 -8.89 2.95 -15.02
C THR A 38 -10.09 2.00 -14.95
N GLY A 39 -10.44 1.52 -13.76
CA GLY A 39 -11.66 0.74 -13.54
C GLY A 39 -12.94 1.49 -13.92
N VAL A 40 -13.05 2.77 -13.53
CA VAL A 40 -14.21 3.62 -13.88
C VAL A 40 -14.36 3.76 -15.40
N VAL A 41 -13.27 4.03 -16.11
CA VAL A 41 -13.28 4.15 -17.58
C VAL A 41 -13.67 2.83 -18.26
N LEU A 42 -13.19 1.70 -17.74
CA LEU A 42 -13.56 0.37 -18.25
C LEU A 42 -15.03 0.03 -18.00
N LEU A 43 -15.60 0.44 -16.86
CA LEU A 43 -17.02 0.27 -16.57
C LEU A 43 -17.90 1.17 -17.44
N PHE A 44 -17.47 2.41 -17.69
CA PHE A 44 -18.15 3.30 -18.63
C PHE A 44 -18.11 2.73 -20.05
N SER A 45 -16.95 2.23 -20.48
CA SER A 45 -16.78 1.56 -21.78
C SER A 45 -17.67 0.33 -21.89
N PHE A 46 -17.80 -0.45 -20.82
CA PHE A 46 -18.74 -1.58 -20.74
C PHE A 46 -20.19 -1.12 -20.97
N ALA A 47 -20.63 -0.04 -20.32
CA ALA A 47 -21.98 0.50 -20.50
C ALA A 47 -22.24 0.92 -21.96
N VAL A 48 -21.27 1.60 -22.59
CA VAL A 48 -21.36 1.99 -24.01
C VAL A 48 -21.42 0.75 -24.91
N LEU A 49 -20.54 -0.24 -24.69
CA LEU A 49 -20.53 -1.49 -25.45
C LEU A 49 -21.85 -2.27 -25.28
N PHE A 50 -22.43 -2.26 -24.09
CA PHE A 50 -23.72 -2.88 -23.81
C PHE A 50 -24.87 -2.19 -24.56
N LEU A 51 -24.88 -0.86 -24.63
CA LEU A 51 -25.83 -0.12 -25.46
C LEU A 51 -25.65 -0.43 -26.95
N LEU A 52 -24.42 -0.45 -27.45
CA LEU A 52 -24.12 -0.81 -28.84
C LEU A 52 -24.53 -2.25 -29.17
N TYR A 53 -24.38 -3.17 -28.22
CA TYR A 53 -24.91 -4.53 -28.32
C TYR A 53 -26.43 -4.54 -28.48
N HIS A 54 -27.15 -3.76 -27.66
CA HIS A 54 -28.61 -3.68 -27.69
C HIS A 54 -29.14 -3.17 -29.04
N PHE A 55 -28.57 -2.08 -29.56
CA PHE A 55 -28.99 -1.47 -30.83
C PHE A 55 -28.44 -2.18 -32.09
N SER A 56 -27.57 -3.18 -31.94
CA SER A 56 -27.03 -3.91 -33.08
C SER A 56 -28.07 -4.89 -33.63
N TYR A 57 -28.32 -4.87 -34.94
CA TYR A 57 -29.20 -5.84 -35.61
C TYR A 57 -28.45 -7.06 -36.16
N SER A 58 -27.14 -6.94 -36.44
CA SER A 58 -26.32 -8.02 -36.98
C SER A 58 -25.77 -8.95 -35.89
N THR A 59 -25.89 -10.26 -36.10
CA THR A 59 -25.38 -11.31 -35.20
C THR A 59 -23.87 -11.19 -34.94
N SER A 60 -23.07 -10.90 -35.96
CA SER A 60 -21.61 -10.79 -35.81
C SER A 60 -21.20 -9.59 -34.95
N ARG A 61 -21.86 -8.44 -35.12
CA ARG A 61 -21.63 -7.25 -34.30
C ARG A 61 -22.06 -7.47 -32.85
N LYS A 62 -23.20 -8.13 -32.62
CA LYS A 62 -23.63 -8.51 -31.27
C LYS A 62 -22.58 -9.37 -30.57
N ARG A 63 -22.02 -10.37 -31.25
CA ARG A 63 -20.96 -11.22 -30.70
C ARG A 63 -19.72 -10.41 -30.32
N LEU A 64 -19.28 -9.48 -31.17
CA LEU A 64 -18.13 -8.62 -30.88
C LEU A 64 -18.36 -7.74 -29.65
N TYR A 65 -19.50 -7.05 -29.57
CA TYR A 65 -19.81 -6.18 -28.42
C TYR A 65 -19.94 -6.97 -27.12
N PHE A 66 -20.55 -8.17 -27.17
CA PHE A 66 -20.67 -9.02 -26.00
C PHE A 66 -19.29 -9.49 -25.48
N ILE A 67 -18.41 -9.95 -26.37
CA ILE A 67 -17.06 -10.40 -26.00
C ILE A 67 -16.23 -9.25 -25.44
N THR A 68 -16.23 -8.10 -26.12
CA THR A 68 -15.47 -6.91 -25.68
C THR A 68 -16.00 -6.35 -24.36
N ALA A 69 -17.32 -6.34 -24.17
CA ALA A 69 -17.95 -5.97 -22.90
C ALA A 69 -17.49 -6.90 -21.75
N GLY A 70 -17.47 -8.21 -21.98
CA GLY A 70 -16.97 -9.19 -21.01
C GLY A 70 -15.50 -8.96 -20.64
N ILE A 71 -14.64 -8.71 -21.62
CA ILE A 71 -13.22 -8.38 -21.40
C ILE A 71 -13.10 -7.08 -20.59
N SER A 72 -13.89 -6.06 -20.91
CA SER A 72 -13.86 -4.77 -20.19
C SER A 72 -14.20 -4.93 -18.71
N VAL A 73 -15.22 -5.74 -18.38
CA VAL A 73 -15.58 -6.03 -16.99
C VAL A 73 -14.48 -6.81 -16.29
N PHE A 74 -13.92 -7.84 -16.93
CA PHE A 74 -12.81 -8.60 -16.36
C PHE A 74 -11.59 -7.71 -16.05
N LEU A 75 -11.22 -6.84 -16.98
CA LEU A 75 -10.13 -5.87 -16.77
C LEU A 75 -10.48 -4.85 -15.67
N ALA A 76 -11.74 -4.42 -15.56
CA ALA A 76 -12.16 -3.53 -14.47
C ALA A 76 -12.01 -4.19 -13.09
N LEU A 77 -12.36 -5.48 -12.97
CA LEU A 77 -12.17 -6.25 -11.74
C LEU A 77 -10.69 -6.42 -11.39
N LEU A 78 -9.84 -6.69 -12.39
CA LEU A 78 -8.38 -6.73 -12.19
C LEU A 78 -7.84 -5.37 -11.72
N SER A 79 -8.27 -4.28 -12.37
CA SER A 79 -7.91 -2.91 -12.01
C SER A 79 -8.26 -2.60 -10.56
N LEU A 80 -9.45 -3.00 -10.11
CA LEU A 80 -9.88 -2.85 -8.72
C LEU A 80 -9.02 -3.68 -7.76
N GLY A 81 -8.72 -4.92 -8.12
CA GLY A 81 -7.81 -5.79 -7.35
C GLY A 81 -6.41 -5.18 -7.21
N PHE A 82 -5.88 -4.58 -8.27
CA PHE A 82 -4.60 -3.88 -8.26
C PHE A 82 -4.65 -2.60 -7.43
N ALA A 83 -5.72 -1.80 -7.51
CA ALA A 83 -5.92 -0.65 -6.63
C ALA A 83 -5.87 -1.04 -5.15
N TYR A 84 -6.58 -2.12 -4.78
CA TYR A 84 -6.57 -2.63 -3.41
C TYR A 84 -5.19 -3.11 -2.97
N ARG A 85 -4.50 -3.89 -3.81
CA ARG A 85 -3.13 -4.36 -3.52
C ARG A 85 -2.15 -3.20 -3.36
N ASN A 86 -2.21 -2.21 -4.24
CA ASN A 86 -1.36 -1.03 -4.15
C ASN A 86 -1.61 -0.28 -2.85
N ARG A 87 -2.89 -0.01 -2.52
CA ARG A 87 -3.25 0.66 -1.26
C ARG A 87 -2.77 -0.11 -0.04
N SER A 88 -2.95 -1.43 -0.03
CA SER A 88 -2.46 -2.30 1.05
C SER A 88 -0.93 -2.25 1.16
N TYR A 89 -0.22 -2.25 0.03
CA TYR A 89 1.23 -2.12 -0.01
C TYR A 89 1.69 -0.77 0.55
N GLN A 90 1.05 0.34 0.18
CA GLN A 90 1.42 1.68 0.67
C GLN A 90 1.20 1.82 2.18
N GLN A 91 0.05 1.38 2.67
CA GLN A 91 -0.23 1.34 4.12
C GLN A 91 0.79 0.47 4.86
N ALA A 92 1.14 -0.68 4.29
CA ALA A 92 2.14 -1.57 4.84
C ALA A 92 3.58 -1.08 4.66
N ASN A 93 3.85 0.01 3.96
CA ASN A 93 5.21 0.54 3.75
C ASN A 93 5.30 2.04 4.07
N THR A 94 4.47 2.52 4.99
CA THR A 94 4.60 3.88 5.54
C THR A 94 5.63 3.88 6.68
N TYR A 95 6.58 4.80 6.62
CA TYR A 95 7.64 4.96 7.61
C TYR A 95 7.67 6.38 8.13
N ALA A 96 8.15 6.54 9.35
CA ALA A 96 8.34 7.83 10.00
C ALA A 96 9.67 7.84 10.77
N ILE A 97 10.13 9.03 11.13
CA ILE A 97 11.31 9.25 11.98
C ILE A 97 10.85 9.89 13.28
N VAL A 98 11.32 9.36 14.40
CA VAL A 98 11.15 9.98 15.73
C VAL A 98 11.96 11.27 15.79
N PHE A 99 11.31 12.38 16.10
CA PHE A 99 11.96 13.71 16.17
C PHE A 99 12.11 14.22 17.61
N ALA A 100 11.36 13.67 18.57
CA ALA A 100 11.55 13.99 19.98
C ALA A 100 12.90 13.41 20.49
N GLN A 101 13.61 14.17 21.33
CA GLN A 101 14.86 13.71 21.96
C GLN A 101 14.67 12.38 22.70
N LYS A 102 13.52 12.25 23.36
CA LYS A 102 13.06 11.06 24.06
C LYS A 102 11.55 10.93 23.85
N ALA A 103 11.10 9.80 23.33
CA ALA A 103 9.70 9.50 23.04
C ALA A 103 9.28 8.21 23.75
N ASP A 104 8.21 8.28 24.54
CA ASP A 104 7.68 7.13 25.27
C ASP A 104 6.71 6.33 24.40
N VAL A 105 7.03 5.06 24.17
CA VAL A 105 6.15 4.15 23.44
C VAL A 105 5.32 3.34 24.43
N LYS A 106 4.00 3.49 24.35
CA LYS A 106 3.01 2.90 25.25
C LYS A 106 2.36 1.64 24.70
N THR A 107 1.77 0.84 25.58
CA THR A 107 1.06 -0.40 25.20
C THR A 107 -0.31 -0.15 24.57
N ALA A 108 -0.95 1.00 24.84
CA ALA A 108 -2.25 1.40 24.31
C ALA A 108 -2.28 2.89 23.94
N PRO A 109 -3.22 3.35 23.09
CA PRO A 109 -3.34 4.75 22.68
C PRO A 109 -4.03 5.60 23.78
N THR A 110 -3.47 5.61 24.98
CA THR A 110 -4.02 6.33 26.13
C THR A 110 -2.91 6.95 26.97
N LEU A 111 -3.16 8.08 27.62
CA LEU A 111 -2.14 8.73 28.46
C LEU A 111 -1.78 7.87 29.69
N THR A 112 -2.75 7.12 30.21
CA THR A 112 -2.64 6.30 31.42
C THR A 112 -2.02 4.92 31.20
N SER A 113 -1.81 4.49 29.95
CA SER A 113 -1.20 3.18 29.70
C SER A 113 0.29 3.17 29.99
N GLU A 114 0.77 1.99 30.37
CA GLU A 114 2.17 1.72 30.69
C GLU A 114 3.09 2.00 29.51
N ILE A 115 4.29 2.48 29.84
CA ILE A 115 5.39 2.66 28.89
C ILE A 115 5.98 1.28 28.64
N SER A 116 5.96 0.85 27.37
CA SER A 116 6.53 -0.42 26.93
C SER A 116 8.03 -0.30 26.67
N PHE A 117 8.46 0.79 26.02
CA PHE A 117 9.86 1.10 25.76
C PHE A 117 10.01 2.58 25.35
N GLU A 118 11.23 3.06 25.28
CA GLU A 118 11.55 4.45 24.93
C GLU A 118 12.34 4.48 23.61
N LEU A 119 12.07 5.50 22.80
CA LEU A 119 12.78 5.77 21.55
C LEU A 119 13.49 7.12 21.63
N HIS A 120 14.52 7.26 20.83
CA HIS A 120 15.30 8.49 20.72
C HIS A 120 15.19 9.08 19.33
N GLU A 121 15.50 10.37 19.23
CA GLU A 121 15.55 11.11 17.98
C GLU A 121 16.35 10.35 16.90
N GLY A 122 15.87 10.41 15.66
CA GLY A 122 16.49 9.74 14.52
C GLY A 122 16.09 8.28 14.35
N THR A 123 15.32 7.70 15.27
CA THR A 123 14.86 6.31 15.14
C THR A 123 13.84 6.20 14.00
N LYS A 124 14.14 5.36 13.00
CA LYS A 124 13.19 5.01 11.93
C LYS A 124 12.19 3.99 12.46
N VAL A 125 10.91 4.32 12.32
CA VAL A 125 9.79 3.47 12.72
C VAL A 125 8.87 3.20 11.54
N LYS A 126 8.22 2.05 11.55
CA LYS A 126 7.17 1.71 10.58
C LYS A 126 5.82 2.10 11.15
N VAL A 127 5.07 2.93 10.45
CA VAL A 127 3.72 3.33 10.85
C VAL A 127 2.76 2.20 10.47
N LEU A 128 2.02 1.68 11.45
CA LEU A 128 1.02 0.64 11.25
C LEU A 128 -0.40 1.21 11.20
N GLU A 129 -0.67 2.20 12.04
CA GLU A 129 -2.01 2.76 12.24
C GLU A 129 -1.91 4.17 12.81
N LYS A 130 -2.84 5.05 12.45
CA LYS A 130 -2.99 6.38 13.04
C LYS A 130 -4.40 6.48 13.62
N LEU A 131 -4.49 6.84 14.91
CA LEU A 131 -5.74 6.95 15.65
C LEU A 131 -5.71 8.23 16.48
N ASP A 132 -6.49 9.24 16.08
CA ASP A 132 -6.49 10.58 16.68
C ASP A 132 -5.07 11.14 16.85
N ASN A 133 -4.62 11.37 18.09
CA ASN A 133 -3.29 11.88 18.40
C ASN A 133 -2.24 10.78 18.62
N TRP A 134 -2.56 9.52 18.28
CA TRP A 134 -1.72 8.36 18.50
C TRP A 134 -1.33 7.70 17.19
N VAL A 135 -0.11 7.19 17.16
CA VAL A 135 0.40 6.41 16.04
C VAL A 135 0.91 5.09 16.56
N LYS A 136 0.39 4.01 15.99
CA LYS A 136 0.89 2.66 16.22
C LYS A 136 2.10 2.44 15.34
N ILE A 137 3.20 2.09 15.97
CA ILE A 137 4.49 1.94 15.30
C ILE A 137 5.06 0.55 15.52
N LYS A 138 5.88 0.11 14.58
CA LYS A 138 6.73 -1.09 14.69
C LYS A 138 8.18 -0.70 14.46
N ILE A 139 9.05 -1.10 15.37
CA ILE A 139 10.50 -0.86 15.27
C ILE A 139 11.21 -2.06 14.64
N ALA A 140 12.48 -1.88 14.29
CA ALA A 140 13.28 -2.87 13.57
C ALA A 140 13.42 -4.21 14.32
N ASP A 141 13.41 -4.20 15.66
CA ASP A 141 13.44 -5.41 16.50
C ASP A 141 12.10 -6.18 16.51
N GLY A 142 11.07 -5.63 15.87
CA GLY A 142 9.75 -6.24 15.75
C GLY A 142 8.75 -5.82 16.83
N LYS A 143 9.16 -5.09 17.88
CA LYS A 143 8.24 -4.59 18.91
C LYS A 143 7.26 -3.58 18.33
N ILE A 144 6.07 -3.57 18.92
CA ILE A 144 4.94 -2.75 18.50
C ILE A 144 4.46 -1.96 19.71
N GLY A 145 4.09 -0.71 19.50
CA GLY A 145 3.45 0.12 20.52
C GLY A 145 2.86 1.40 19.94
N TRP A 146 2.36 2.25 20.81
CA TRP A 146 1.70 3.50 20.48
C TRP A 146 2.51 4.68 20.97
N MET A 147 2.63 5.72 20.16
CA MET A 147 3.29 6.97 20.54
C MET A 147 2.49 8.18 20.07
N VAL A 148 2.80 9.36 20.59
CA VAL A 148 2.11 10.59 20.23
C VAL A 148 2.47 10.98 18.79
N ALA A 149 1.47 11.36 17.99
CA ALA A 149 1.66 11.68 16.58
C ALA A 149 2.63 12.85 16.35
N ASP A 150 2.63 13.83 17.26
CA ASP A 150 3.51 15.01 17.18
C ASP A 150 5.01 14.70 17.40
N GLU A 151 5.33 13.53 17.94
CA GLU A 151 6.72 13.12 18.22
C GLU A 151 7.40 12.44 17.02
N ILE A 152 6.64 12.18 15.94
CA ILE A 152 7.13 11.57 14.71
C ILE A 152 6.87 12.44 13.49
N LYS A 153 7.73 12.29 12.49
CA LYS A 153 7.54 12.91 11.18
C LYS A 153 7.51 11.83 10.11
N ASP A 154 6.45 11.79 9.32
CA ASP A 154 6.33 10.90 8.17
C ASP A 154 7.45 11.16 7.15
N LEU A 155 7.87 10.10 6.45
CA LEU A 155 8.86 10.15 5.36
C LEU A 155 8.23 10.36 3.98
#